data_AF-A0A1B6J1P6-F1
#
_entry.id   AF-A0A1B6J1P6-F1
#
_cell.length_a   1.000
_cell.length_b   1.000
_cell.length_c   1.000
_cell.angle_alpha   90.00
_cell.angle_beta   90.00
_cell.angle_gamma   90.00
#
_symmetry.space_group_name_H-M   'P 1'
#
loop_
_entity.id
_entity.type
_entity.pdbx_description
1 polymer ?
#
loop_
_entity_poly.entity_id
_entity_poly.type
_entity_poly.pdbx_seq_one_letter_code
_entity_poly.pdbx_strand_id
1 'polypeptide(L)'
;MCGEVLLLQKKAMRTLTSAKHLDHCRPIFRRLGILTVYGQYVLNSLLYVKNNQQNFTQRQDVHNYNTRGAKALNIPKCRLSKSQKCFPVAALKLFNSLPEEKKALNSLKFRSEIYNKLIERPLYSLTELDATPLF
;
A
#
# COMPACT_ATOMS: atom_id res chain seq x y z
N MET A 1 1.75 -17.57 -6.01
CA MET A 1 1.09 -17.16 -4.74
C MET A 1 0.17 -15.95 -4.89
N CYS A 2 0.62 -14.69 -4.87
CA CYS A 2 -0.32 -13.54 -4.84
C CYS A 2 -1.22 -13.44 -6.09
N GLY A 3 -0.71 -13.79 -7.28
CA GLY A 3 -1.51 -13.83 -8.50
C GLY A 3 -2.62 -14.87 -8.47
N GLU A 4 -2.35 -16.05 -7.89
CA GLU A 4 -3.34 -17.13 -7.77
C GLU A 4 -4.47 -16.75 -6.79
N VAL A 5 -4.12 -16.10 -5.68
CA VAL A 5 -5.10 -15.56 -4.73
C VAL A 5 -6.01 -14.53 -5.42
N LEU A 6 -5.44 -13.63 -6.24
CA LEU A 6 -6.23 -12.67 -7.00
C LEU A 6 -7.17 -13.36 -8.01
N LEU A 7 -6.71 -14.42 -8.66
CA LEU A 7 -7.55 -15.21 -9.58
C LEU A 7 -8.73 -15.86 -8.84
N LEU A 8 -8.50 -16.41 -7.64
CA LEU A 8 -9.56 -16.95 -6.79
C LEU A 8 -10.53 -15.86 -6.33
N GLN A 9 -10.03 -14.70 -5.89
CA GLN A 9 -10.87 -13.55 -5.53
C GLN A 9 -11.77 -13.13 -6.70
N LYS A 10 -11.23 -13.01 -7.91
CA LYS A 10 -12.02 -12.68 -9.12
C LYS A 10 -13.11 -13.70 -9.41
N LYS A 11 -12.81 -15.00 -9.28
CA LYS A 11 -13.81 -16.07 -9.43
C LYS A 11 -14.94 -15.92 -8.41
N ALA A 12 -14.60 -15.75 -7.13
CA ALA A 12 -15.60 -15.53 -6.08
C ALA A 12 -16.46 -14.30 -6.34
N MET A 13 -15.85 -13.17 -6.74
CA MET A 13 -16.59 -11.94 -7.05
C MET A 13 -17.59 -12.12 -8.20
N ARG A 14 -17.21 -12.90 -9.23
CA ARG A 14 -18.11 -13.22 -10.35
C ARG A 14 -19.28 -14.09 -9.91
N THR A 15 -19.03 -15.12 -9.11
CA THR A 15 -20.08 -15.99 -8.56
C THR A 15 -21.07 -15.20 -7.70
N LEU A 16 -20.58 -14.32 -6.82
CA LEU A 16 -21.44 -13.51 -5.93
C LEU A 16 -22.34 -12.52 -6.67
N THR A 17 -21.95 -12.10 -7.87
CA THR A 17 -22.66 -11.04 -8.62
C THR A 17 -23.31 -11.53 -9.89
N SER A 18 -23.27 -12.84 -10.15
CA SER A 18 -23.69 -13.49 -11.40
C SER A 18 -23.16 -12.77 -12.65
N ALA A 19 -21.94 -12.22 -12.55
CA ALA A 19 -21.30 -11.49 -13.65
C ALA A 19 -20.83 -12.47 -14.73
N LYS A 20 -20.83 -12.03 -15.99
CA LYS A 20 -20.37 -12.84 -17.11
C LYS A 20 -18.87 -13.11 -16.99
N HIS A 21 -18.41 -14.20 -17.60
CA HIS A 21 -17.00 -14.62 -17.54
C HIS A 21 -16.02 -13.55 -18.02
N LEU A 22 -16.41 -12.75 -19.02
CA LEU A 22 -15.59 -11.69 -19.61
C LEU A 22 -15.74 -10.34 -18.90
N ASP A 23 -16.66 -10.21 -17.94
CA ASP A 23 -16.88 -8.94 -17.25
C ASP A 23 -15.63 -8.56 -16.44
N HIS A 24 -15.32 -7.27 -16.49
CA HIS A 24 -14.22 -6.69 -15.73
C HIS A 24 -14.52 -6.76 -14.23
N CYS A 25 -13.65 -7.41 -13.46
CA CYS A 25 -13.84 -7.52 -12.01
C CYS A 25 -13.51 -6.22 -11.25
N ARG A 26 -12.75 -5.27 -11.83
CA ARG A 26 -12.37 -4.02 -11.12
C ARG A 26 -13.61 -3.22 -10.67
N PRO A 27 -14.61 -2.96 -11.52
CA PRO A 27 -15.89 -2.37 -11.10
C PRO A 27 -16.60 -3.17 -9.99
N ILE A 28 -16.52 -4.51 -10.03
CA ILE A 28 -17.17 -5.38 -9.04
C ILE A 28 -16.51 -5.21 -7.66
N PHE A 29 -15.18 -5.21 -7.60
CA PHE A 29 -14.44 -4.92 -6.35
C PHE A 29 -14.83 -3.57 -5.77
N ARG A 30 -14.89 -2.53 -6.60
CA ARG A 30 -15.32 -1.18 -6.18
C ARG A 30 -16.76 -1.20 -5.65
N ARG A 31 -17.69 -1.82 -6.38
CA ARG A 31 -19.11 -1.91 -6.03
C ARG A 31 -19.34 -2.64 -4.71
N LEU A 32 -18.60 -3.71 -4.45
CA LEU A 32 -18.73 -4.49 -3.22
C LEU A 32 -17.91 -3.94 -2.05
N GLY A 33 -17.05 -2.93 -2.27
CA GLY A 33 -16.15 -2.41 -1.24
C GLY A 33 -15.08 -3.43 -0.81
N ILE A 34 -14.74 -4.38 -1.67
CA ILE A 34 -13.79 -5.45 -1.35
C ILE A 34 -12.41 -5.09 -1.90
N LEU A 35 -11.40 -5.17 -1.04
CA LEU A 35 -10.01 -5.00 -1.45
C LEU A 35 -9.45 -6.26 -2.11
N THR A 36 -8.65 -6.07 -3.14
CA THR A 36 -7.82 -7.14 -3.72
C THR A 36 -6.71 -7.52 -2.73
N VAL A 37 -6.13 -8.71 -2.89
CA VAL A 37 -4.96 -9.14 -2.09
C VAL A 37 -3.82 -8.12 -2.12
N TYR A 38 -3.62 -7.44 -3.25
CA TYR A 38 -2.64 -6.37 -3.39
C TYR A 38 -3.03 -5.11 -2.60
N GLY A 39 -4.30 -4.70 -2.68
CA GLY A 39 -4.83 -3.60 -1.87
C GLY A 39 -4.72 -3.89 -0.36
N GLN A 40 -5.04 -5.11 0.06
CA GLN A 40 -4.89 -5.55 1.45
C GLN A 40 -3.43 -5.49 1.91
N TYR A 41 -2.50 -5.95 1.08
CA TYR A 41 -1.06 -5.85 1.37
C TYR A 41 -0.64 -4.39 1.58
N VAL A 42 -0.99 -3.49 0.66
CA VAL A 42 -0.64 -2.07 0.73
C VAL A 42 -1.24 -1.42 1.99
N LEU A 43 -2.53 -1.66 2.26
CA LEU A 43 -3.19 -1.14 3.46
C LEU A 43 -2.47 -1.60 4.73
N ASN A 44 -2.20 -2.90 4.85
CA ASN A 44 -1.55 -3.46 6.03
C ASN A 44 -0.11 -2.96 6.19
N SER A 45 0.64 -2.82 5.10
CA SER A 45 1.98 -2.22 5.11
C SER A 45 1.96 -0.77 5.62
N LEU A 46 1.01 0.04 5.14
CA LEU A 46 0.89 1.44 5.55
C LEU A 46 0.43 1.57 7.01
N LEU A 47 -0.54 0.77 7.44
CA LEU A 47 -0.98 0.72 8.84
C LEU A 47 0.12 0.24 9.78
N TYR A 48 0.91 -0.75 9.36
CA TYR A 48 2.05 -1.23 10.13
C TYR A 48 3.05 -0.09 10.41
N VAL A 49 3.43 0.68 9.39
CA VAL A 49 4.34 1.81 9.56
C VAL A 49 3.72 2.90 10.43
N LYS A 50 2.44 3.24 10.20
CA LYS A 50 1.73 4.26 10.98
C LYS A 50 1.64 3.91 12.47
N ASN A 51 1.36 2.65 12.79
CA ASN A 51 1.23 2.19 14.18
C ASN A 51 2.59 2.06 14.89
N ASN A 52 3.67 1.80 14.13
CA ASN A 52 5.02 1.63 14.66
C ASN A 52 5.92 2.84 14.36
N GLN A 53 5.34 4.00 14.07
CA GLN A 53 6.09 5.18 13.60
C GLN A 53 7.17 5.61 14.60
N GLN A 54 6.92 5.44 15.90
CA GLN A 54 7.86 5.71 17.00
C GLN A 54 9.13 4.83 16.95
N ASN A 55 9.03 3.64 16.36
CA ASN A 55 10.13 2.67 16.27
C ASN A 55 11.04 2.93 15.06
N PHE A 56 10.67 3.86 14.17
CA PHE A 56 11.43 4.15 12.96
C PHE A 56 12.14 5.50 13.08
N THR A 57 13.44 5.50 12.84
CA THR A 57 14.27 6.70 12.81
C THR A 57 13.95 7.55 11.58
N GLN A 58 13.83 8.86 11.74
CA GLN A 58 13.70 9.78 10.61
C GLN A 58 15.08 10.08 10.01
N ARG A 59 15.13 10.49 8.75
CA ARG A 59 16.42 10.82 8.11
C ARG A 59 17.12 12.01 8.78
N GLN A 60 16.36 12.95 9.35
CA GLN A 60 16.92 14.06 10.13
C GLN A 60 17.67 13.59 11.37
N ASP A 61 17.28 12.48 11.99
CA ASP A 61 17.95 11.97 13.20
C ASP A 61 19.29 11.28 12.87
N VAL A 62 19.52 10.99 11.58
CA VAL A 62 20.74 10.33 11.07
C VAL A 62 21.75 11.35 10.52
N HIS A 63 21.28 12.50 10.04
CA HIS A 63 22.11 13.51 9.40
C HIS A 63 21.90 14.89 10.03
N ASN A 64 22.99 15.53 10.44
CA ASN A 64 22.99 16.82 11.13
C ASN A 64 22.65 18.03 10.22
N TYR A 65 22.22 17.78 8.98
CA TYR A 65 21.90 18.82 7.99
C TYR A 65 20.56 18.53 7.32
N ASN A 66 19.81 19.60 7.04
CA ASN A 66 18.45 19.51 6.56
C ASN A 66 18.44 19.12 5.08
N THR A 67 18.03 17.89 4.76
CA THR A 67 17.87 17.43 3.37
C THR A 67 16.41 17.59 2.93
N ARG A 68 16.15 17.72 1.62
CA ARG A 68 14.78 17.77 1.05
C ARG A 68 13.89 16.58 1.47
N GLY A 69 14.47 15.50 2.00
CA GLY A 69 13.76 14.33 2.54
C GLY A 69 13.92 14.12 4.04
N ALA A 70 14.25 15.16 4.82
CA ALA A 70 14.53 15.06 6.26
C ALA A 70 13.40 14.39 7.07
N LYS A 71 12.14 14.67 6.72
CA LYS A 71 10.94 14.09 7.35
C LYS A 71 10.61 12.66 6.92
N ALA A 72 11.28 12.14 5.88
CA ALA A 72 11.06 10.78 5.44
C ALA A 72 11.68 9.78 6.44
N LEU A 73 11.03 8.63 6.59
CA LEU A 73 11.58 7.55 7.40
C LEU A 73 12.87 7.03 6.78
N ASN A 74 13.86 6.76 7.64
CA ASN A 74 15.11 6.17 7.19
C ASN A 74 14.86 4.74 6.72
N ILE A 75 15.37 4.42 5.53
CA ILE A 75 15.26 3.07 4.97
C ILE A 75 16.63 2.42 5.16
N PRO A 76 16.73 1.28 5.87
CA PRO A 76 18.01 0.62 6.07
C PRO A 76 18.62 0.21 4.73
N LYS A 77 19.89 0.57 4.53
CA LYS A 77 20.65 0.17 3.33
C LYS A 77 21.07 -1.30 3.48
N CYS A 78 20.38 -2.19 2.79
CA CYS A 78 20.75 -3.60 2.75
C CYS A 78 21.53 -3.92 1.47
N ARG A 79 22.61 -4.71 1.56
CA ARG A 79 23.39 -5.17 0.39
C ARG A 79 22.59 -6.07 -0.55
N LEU A 80 21.77 -6.94 0.01
CA LEU A 80 21.06 -7.98 -0.75
C LEU A 80 19.72 -7.47 -1.26
N SER A 81 19.41 -7.74 -2.53
CA SER A 81 18.13 -7.39 -3.17
C SER A 81 16.92 -7.99 -2.44
N LYS A 82 17.05 -9.21 -1.92
CA LYS A 82 16.03 -9.89 -1.11
C LYS A 82 15.70 -9.10 0.16
N SER A 83 16.71 -8.58 0.84
CA SER A 83 16.55 -7.72 2.02
C SER A 83 15.98 -6.35 1.65
N GLN A 84 16.31 -5.80 0.48
CA GLN A 84 15.71 -4.54 0.00
C GLN A 84 14.24 -4.64 -0.41
N LYS A 85 13.76 -5.87 -0.66
CA LYS A 85 12.39 -6.20 -1.04
C LYS A 85 11.60 -6.82 0.12
N CYS A 86 12.19 -6.96 1.31
CA CYS A 86 11.50 -7.54 2.46
C CYS A 86 10.41 -6.59 2.99
N PHE A 87 9.46 -7.16 3.74
CA PHE A 87 8.26 -6.44 4.19
C PHE A 87 8.54 -5.10 4.88
N PRO A 88 9.44 -4.99 5.88
CA PRO A 88 9.69 -3.71 6.54
C PRO A 88 10.21 -2.64 5.56
N VAL A 89 11.13 -3.00 4.67
CA VAL A 89 11.71 -2.06 3.70
C VAL A 89 10.66 -1.64 2.66
N ALA A 90 9.87 -2.58 2.16
CA ALA A 90 8.79 -2.28 1.21
C ALA A 90 7.72 -1.38 1.83
N ALA A 91 7.33 -1.65 3.08
CA ALA A 91 6.36 -0.83 3.81
C ALA A 91 6.86 0.60 4.04
N LEU A 92 8.14 0.77 4.43
CA LEU A 92 8.75 2.09 4.59
C LEU A 92 8.82 2.87 3.27
N LYS A 93 9.13 2.20 2.15
CA LYS A 93 9.10 2.81 0.81
C LYS A 93 7.70 3.29 0.44
N LEU A 94 6.68 2.45 0.65
CA LEU A 94 5.28 2.79 0.42
C LEU A 94 4.80 3.94 1.30
N PHE A 95 5.20 3.97 2.57
CA PHE A 95 4.82 5.07 3.45
C PHE A 95 5.49 6.38 3.03
N ASN A 96 6.77 6.33 2.66
CA ASN A 96 7.53 7.50 2.23
C ASN A 96 7.02 8.11 0.92
N SER A 97 6.39 7.33 0.03
CA SER A 97 5.78 7.86 -1.20
C SER A 97 4.48 8.62 -0.97
N LEU A 98 3.88 8.54 0.23
CA LEU A 98 2.68 9.31 0.55
C LEU A 98 2.99 10.80 0.75
N PRO A 99 2.05 11.70 0.38
CA PRO A 99 2.11 13.10 0.75
C PRO A 99 2.13 13.31 2.27
N GLU A 100 2.84 14.33 2.74
CA GLU A 100 2.94 14.66 4.17
C GLU A 100 1.57 14.95 4.80
N GLU A 101 0.66 15.57 4.04
CA GLU A 101 -0.72 15.83 4.45
C GLU A 101 -1.44 14.55 4.86
N LYS A 102 -1.25 13.46 4.10
CA LYS A 102 -1.86 12.16 4.39
C LYS A 102 -1.16 11.47 5.56
N LYS A 103 0.16 11.59 5.67
CA LYS A 103 0.92 11.06 6.82
C LYS A 103 0.53 11.71 8.14
N ALA A 104 0.17 13.00 8.13
CA ALA A 104 -0.22 13.77 9.32
C ALA A 104 -1.61 13.40 9.86
N LEU A 105 -2.42 12.64 9.11
CA LEU A 105 -3.75 12.22 9.56
C LEU A 105 -3.67 11.32 10.81
N ASN A 106 -4.72 11.38 11.64
CA ASN A 106 -4.88 10.43 12.74
C ASN A 106 -5.08 9.00 12.21
N SER A 107 -4.81 7.98 13.03
CA SER A 107 -4.80 6.58 12.57
C SER A 107 -6.13 6.11 11.97
N LEU A 108 -7.26 6.60 12.48
CA LEU A 108 -8.60 6.24 11.98
C LEU A 108 -8.88 6.86 10.60
N LYS A 109 -8.65 8.18 10.47
CA LYS A 109 -8.79 8.91 9.20
C LYS A 109 -7.80 8.40 8.16
N PHE A 110 -6.56 8.13 8.56
CA PHE A 110 -5.55 7.54 7.70
C PHE A 110 -6.02 6.19 7.16
N ARG A 111 -6.47 5.28 8.03
CA ARG A 111 -7.01 3.98 7.60
C ARG A 111 -8.15 4.15 6.60
N SER A 112 -9.11 5.02 6.90
CA SER A 112 -10.29 5.25 6.06
C SER A 112 -9.90 5.81 4.69
N GLU A 113 -9.04 6.83 4.63
CA GLU A 113 -8.58 7.44 3.38
C GLU A 113 -7.84 6.44 2.49
N ILE A 114 -6.88 5.69 3.05
CA ILE A 114 -6.14 4.65 2.31
C ILE A 114 -7.09 3.57 1.82
N TYR A 115 -7.99 3.10 2.68
CA TYR A 115 -8.98 2.07 2.33
C TYR A 115 -9.89 2.52 1.18
N ASN A 116 -10.46 3.72 1.27
CA ASN A 116 -11.33 4.30 0.24
C ASN A 116 -10.58 4.44 -1.08
N LYS A 117 -9.32 4.91 -1.04
CA LYS A 117 -8.50 5.06 -2.25
C LYS A 117 -8.19 3.72 -2.93
N LEU A 118 -7.94 2.67 -2.14
CA LEU A 118 -7.68 1.33 -2.64
C LEU A 118 -8.95 0.63 -3.16
N ILE A 119 -10.13 0.98 -2.65
CA ILE A 119 -11.42 0.54 -3.22
C ILE A 119 -11.71 1.27 -4.53
N GLU A 120 -11.49 2.58 -4.56
CA GLU A 120 -11.66 3.39 -5.76
C GLU A 120 -10.76 2.85 -6.88
N ARG A 121 -9.52 2.46 -6.57
CA ARG A 121 -8.56 1.89 -7.51
C ARG A 121 -8.10 0.49 -7.08
N PRO A 122 -8.86 -0.59 -7.38
CA PRO A 122 -8.47 -1.96 -7.04
C PRO A 122 -7.18 -2.34 -7.77
N LEU A 123 -6.13 -2.72 -7.03
CA LEU A 123 -4.80 -3.04 -7.57
C LEU A 123 -4.68 -4.52 -7.94
N TYR A 124 -4.09 -4.86 -9.08
CA TYR A 124 -3.79 -6.23 -9.51
C TYR A 124 -2.29 -6.57 -9.49
N SER A 125 -1.43 -5.57 -9.36
CA SER A 125 0.00 -5.73 -9.06
C SER A 125 0.50 -4.58 -8.18
N LEU A 126 1.67 -4.78 -7.55
CA LEU A 126 2.36 -3.69 -6.84
C LEU A 126 3.04 -2.71 -7.81
N THR A 127 3.39 -3.16 -9.02
CA THR A 127 4.02 -2.31 -10.05
C THR A 127 3.08 -1.20 -10.55
N GLU A 128 1.76 -1.37 -10.39
CA GLU A 128 0.78 -0.31 -10.66
C GLU A 128 1.03 0.94 -9.79
N LEU A 129 1.67 0.81 -8.62
CA LEU A 129 2.01 1.94 -7.75
C LEU A 129 3.24 2.72 -8.21
N ASP A 130 4.15 2.06 -8.93
CA ASP A 130 5.34 2.72 -9.48
C ASP A 130 4.97 3.62 -10.66
N ALA A 131 4.01 3.18 -11.49
CA ALA A 131 3.52 3.96 -12.63
C ALA A 131 2.55 5.07 -12.21
N THR A 132 1.74 4.83 -11.17
CA THR A 132 0.79 5.83 -10.65
C THR A 132 0.76 5.76 -9.13
N PRO A 133 1.29 6.76 -8.41
CA PRO A 133 1.29 6.77 -6.96
C PRO A 133 -0.13 6.71 -6.40
N LEU A 134 -0.26 6.34 -5.12
CA LEU A 134 -1.57 6.18 -4.49
C LEU A 134 -2.30 7.53 -4.34
N PHE A 135 -1.55 8.61 -4.19
CA PHE A 135 -2.00 10.00 -4.18
C PHE A 135 -1.12 10.82 -5.12
#